data_AF-A0A9E0DAY3-F1
#
_entry.id   AF-A0A9E0DAY3-F1
#
_cell.length_a   1.000
_cell.length_b   1.000
_cell.length_c   1.000
_cell.angle_alpha   90.00
_cell.angle_beta   90.00
_cell.angle_gamma   90.00
#
_symmetry.space_group_name_H-M   'P 1'
#
loop_
_entity.id
_entity.type
_entity.pdbx_description
1 polymer ?
#
loop_
_entity_poly.entity_id
_entity_poly.type
_entity_poly.pdbx_seq_one_letter_code
_entity_poly.pdbx_strand_id
1 'polypeptide(L)'
;MDGSMGEYVVRLYEILAIFGMFILRLGIPLVLIVGVGYLLRRLDRSWEAEATARRRALDAEILAAHLPQISASEQPCWDLRSCPSQTQAGCPARSRPGVACWIARYEAEGKLPAACAGCTMYVAAQQAMGEPAAARVAVGAD
;
A
#
# COMPACT_ATOMS: atom_id res chain seq x y z
N MET A 1 63.02 -22.29 46.78
CA MET A 1 62.35 -21.11 46.17
C MET A 1 60.91 -21.50 45.78
N ASP A 2 60.23 -22.27 46.63
CA ASP A 2 59.22 -23.23 46.13
C ASP A 2 57.79 -22.89 46.62
N GLY A 3 57.66 -21.98 47.58
CA GLY A 3 56.35 -21.52 48.09
C GLY A 3 55.62 -20.53 47.16
N SER A 4 56.36 -19.76 46.36
CA SER A 4 55.79 -18.67 45.56
C SER A 4 54.96 -19.19 44.37
N MET A 5 55.39 -20.28 43.73
CA MET A 5 54.68 -20.85 42.58
C MET A 5 53.31 -21.44 42.96
N GLY A 6 53.20 -22.04 44.16
CA GLY A 6 51.93 -22.56 44.69
C GLY A 6 50.90 -21.46 44.94
N GLU A 7 51.31 -20.32 45.51
CA GLU A 7 50.42 -19.17 45.71
C GLU A 7 49.91 -18.57 44.40
N TYR A 8 50.74 -18.50 43.34
CA TYR A 8 50.29 -18.01 42.03
C TYR A 8 49.26 -18.93 41.39
N VAL A 9 49.44 -20.25 41.50
CA VAL A 9 48.49 -21.21 40.94
C VAL A 9 47.15 -21.10 41.66
N VAL A 10 47.14 -21.00 42.99
CA VAL A 10 45.91 -20.81 43.78
C VAL A 10 45.21 -19.50 43.41
N ARG A 11 45.95 -18.38 43.36
CA ARG A 11 45.43 -17.07 42.90
C ARG A 11 44.83 -17.14 41.50
N LEU A 12 45.50 -17.83 40.58
CA LEU A 12 45.04 -17.98 39.19
C LEU A 12 43.72 -18.76 39.14
N TYR A 13 43.60 -19.85 39.89
CA TYR A 13 42.37 -20.63 39.98
C TYR A 13 41.21 -19.85 40.60
N GLU A 14 41.45 -19.07 41.67
CA GLU A 14 40.42 -18.19 42.25
C GLU A 14 39.92 -17.17 41.23
N ILE A 15 40.84 -16.52 40.52
CA ILE A 15 40.50 -15.56 39.46
C ILE A 15 39.69 -16.26 38.36
N LEU A 16 40.14 -17.42 37.88
CA LEU A 16 39.43 -18.18 36.85
C LEU A 16 38.03 -18.61 37.29
N ALA A 17 37.86 -19.01 38.56
CA ALA A 17 36.58 -19.40 39.12
C ALA A 17 35.60 -18.23 39.19
N ILE A 18 36.06 -17.05 39.61
CA ILE A 18 35.25 -15.83 39.65
C ILE A 18 34.80 -15.45 38.23
N PHE A 19 35.74 -15.35 37.29
CA PHE A 19 35.41 -15.02 35.90
C PHE A 19 34.54 -16.09 35.24
N GLY A 20 34.79 -17.37 35.52
CA GLY A 20 34.01 -18.49 35.02
C GLY A 20 32.56 -18.43 35.50
N MET A 21 32.32 -18.16 36.78
CA MET A 21 30.96 -17.97 37.32
C MET A 21 30.28 -16.76 36.68
N PHE A 22 31.03 -15.68 36.46
CA PHE A 22 30.53 -14.46 35.83
C PHE A 22 30.12 -14.71 34.37
N ILE A 23 30.99 -15.36 33.58
CA ILE A 23 30.70 -15.75 32.20
C ILE A 23 29.56 -16.76 32.14
N LEU A 24 29.48 -17.71 33.08
CA LEU A 24 28.37 -18.65 33.12
C LEU A 24 27.04 -17.92 33.39
N ARG A 25 27.03 -16.97 34.33
CA ARG A 25 25.82 -16.19 34.67
C ARG A 25 25.48 -15.08 33.69
N LEU A 26 26.42 -14.51 32.94
CA LEU A 26 26.15 -13.43 31.97
C LEU A 26 26.12 -13.96 30.54
N GLY A 27 27.01 -14.87 30.20
CA GLY A 27 27.09 -15.51 28.89
C GLY A 27 25.85 -16.34 28.60
N ILE A 28 25.38 -17.19 29.54
CA ILE A 28 24.16 -17.98 29.31
C ILE A 28 22.94 -17.10 29.01
N PRO A 29 22.56 -16.11 29.83
CA PRO A 29 21.41 -15.28 29.52
C PRO A 29 21.61 -14.44 28.25
N LEU A 30 22.83 -13.94 27.98
CA LEU A 30 23.09 -13.19 26.75
C LEU A 30 22.93 -14.07 25.50
N VAL A 31 23.50 -15.27 25.51
CA VAL A 31 23.37 -16.25 24.42
C VAL A 31 21.92 -16.70 24.26
N LEU A 32 21.17 -16.88 25.35
CA LEU A 32 19.75 -17.19 25.28
C LEU A 32 18.95 -16.07 24.61
N ILE A 33 19.16 -14.82 25.01
CA ILE A 33 18.44 -13.66 24.43
C ILE A 33 18.77 -13.55 22.93
N VAL A 34 20.05 -13.61 22.58
CA VAL A 34 20.50 -13.53 21.18
C VAL A 34 19.97 -14.72 20.38
N GLY A 35 20.00 -15.93 20.93
CA GLY A 35 19.53 -17.15 20.30
C GLY A 35 18.03 -17.13 20.04
N VAL A 36 17.23 -16.74 21.03
CA VAL A 36 15.77 -16.58 20.90
C VAL A 36 15.45 -15.48 19.89
N GLY A 37 16.10 -14.32 19.99
CA GLY A 37 15.91 -13.23 19.03
C GLY A 37 16.27 -13.64 17.59
N TYR A 38 17.32 -14.43 17.42
CA TYR A 38 17.71 -14.97 16.11
C TYR A 38 16.69 -15.97 15.58
N LEU A 39 16.18 -16.86 16.43
CA LEU A 39 15.18 -17.85 16.05
C LEU A 39 13.86 -17.18 15.64
N LEU A 40 13.40 -16.19 16.41
CA LEU A 40 12.22 -15.40 16.07
C LEU A 40 12.42 -14.65 14.75
N ARG A 41 13.56 -13.98 14.55
CA ARG A 41 13.85 -13.28 13.30
C ARG A 41 13.91 -14.20 12.08
N ARG A 42 14.32 -15.45 12.27
CA ARG A 42 14.32 -16.46 11.21
C ARG A 42 12.91 -16.85 10.80
N LEU A 43 12.00 -17.01 11.77
CA LEU A 43 10.59 -17.32 11.52
C LEU A 43 9.84 -16.12 10.93
N ASP A 44 10.15 -14.93 11.43
CA ASP A 44 9.54 -13.68 10.97
C ASP A 44 9.79 -13.44 9.48
N ARG A 45 11.02 -13.72 9.00
CA ARG A 45 11.38 -13.65 7.56
C ARG A 45 10.50 -14.53 6.68
N SER A 46 10.09 -15.71 7.14
CA SER A 46 9.18 -16.56 6.34
C SER A 46 7.78 -15.96 6.24
N TRP A 47 7.31 -15.24 7.25
CA TRP A 47 5.98 -14.64 7.26
C TRP A 47 5.92 -13.28 6.58
N GLU A 48 7.00 -12.49 6.59
CA GLU A 48 7.06 -11.25 5.81
C GLU A 48 6.88 -11.49 4.31
N ALA A 49 7.41 -12.61 3.80
CA ALA A 49 7.26 -13.01 2.40
C ALA A 49 5.79 -13.29 2.05
N GLU A 50 5.08 -13.99 2.92
CA GLU A 50 3.66 -14.31 2.76
C GLU A 50 2.77 -13.07 2.93
N ALA A 51 3.07 -12.21 3.91
CA ALA A 51 2.33 -10.97 4.15
C ALA A 51 2.45 -10.00 2.97
N THR A 52 3.64 -9.91 2.36
CA THR A 52 3.85 -9.09 1.16
C THR A 52 3.08 -9.65 -0.04
N ALA A 53 3.05 -10.98 -0.21
CA ALA A 53 2.26 -11.62 -1.27
C ALA A 53 0.75 -11.39 -1.09
N ARG A 54 0.22 -11.53 0.14
CA ARG A 54 -1.19 -11.23 0.44
C ARG A 54 -1.55 -9.77 0.23
N ARG A 55 -0.68 -8.83 0.64
CA ARG A 55 -0.87 -7.40 0.38
C ARG A 55 -0.91 -7.10 -1.10
N ARG A 56 0.02 -7.65 -1.89
CA ARG A 56 -0.01 -7.48 -3.36
C ARG A 56 -1.27 -8.09 -4.00
N ALA A 57 -1.75 -9.21 -3.50
CA ALA A 57 -2.99 -9.81 -3.98
C ALA A 57 -4.21 -8.93 -3.67
N LEU A 58 -4.31 -8.42 -2.43
CA LEU A 58 -5.37 -7.48 -2.04
C LEU A 58 -5.27 -6.16 -2.82
N ASP A 59 -4.08 -5.60 -2.99
CA ASP A 59 -3.88 -4.38 -3.78
C ASP A 59 -4.25 -4.59 -5.25
N ALA A 60 -3.94 -5.76 -5.82
CA ALA A 60 -4.35 -6.12 -7.18
C ALA A 60 -5.86 -6.31 -7.30
N GLU A 61 -6.51 -6.90 -6.30
CA GLU A 61 -7.97 -7.08 -6.26
C GLU A 61 -8.69 -5.74 -6.06
N ILE A 62 -8.21 -4.88 -5.16
CA ILE A 62 -8.72 -3.52 -4.96
C ILE A 62 -8.54 -2.72 -6.25
N LEU A 63 -7.37 -2.77 -6.89
CA LEU A 63 -7.15 -2.10 -8.17
C LEU A 63 -8.06 -2.67 -9.27
N ALA A 64 -8.31 -3.98 -9.30
CA ALA A 64 -9.24 -4.59 -10.25
C ALA A 64 -10.70 -4.18 -9.98
N ALA A 65 -11.09 -4.03 -8.72
CA ALA A 65 -12.43 -3.58 -8.31
C ALA A 65 -12.62 -2.07 -8.50
N HIS A 66 -11.55 -1.28 -8.34
CA HIS A 66 -11.57 0.19 -8.46
C HIS A 66 -11.12 0.68 -9.82
N LEU A 67 -10.63 -0.20 -10.71
CA LEU A 67 -10.49 0.12 -12.13
C LEU A 67 -11.88 0.51 -12.58
N PRO A 68 -12.12 1.80 -12.79
CA PRO A 68 -13.43 2.22 -13.19
C PRO A 68 -13.60 1.60 -14.58
N GLN A 69 -14.68 0.85 -14.79
CA GLN A 69 -15.13 0.39 -16.10
C GLN A 69 -15.53 1.62 -16.96
N ILE A 70 -14.61 2.56 -17.14
CA ILE A 70 -14.63 3.68 -18.09
C ILE A 70 -14.20 3.16 -19.47
N SER A 71 -14.21 1.85 -19.68
CA SER A 71 -14.39 1.30 -21.01
C SER A 71 -15.82 1.60 -21.41
N ALA A 72 -15.98 2.71 -22.14
CA ALA A 72 -17.08 2.96 -23.06
C ALA A 72 -18.42 2.42 -22.56
N SER A 73 -19.21 3.25 -21.89
CA SER A 73 -20.65 3.06 -22.01
C SER A 73 -20.93 2.96 -23.51
N GLU A 74 -21.37 1.78 -23.96
CA GLU A 74 -21.70 1.50 -25.36
C GLU A 74 -22.73 2.52 -25.89
N GLN A 75 -23.41 3.19 -24.97
CA GLN A 75 -24.23 4.35 -25.21
C GLN A 75 -23.41 5.65 -25.24
N PRO A 76 -23.35 6.31 -26.40
CA PRO A 76 -22.73 7.61 -26.51
C PRO A 76 -23.55 8.68 -25.78
N CYS A 77 -22.89 9.72 -25.28
CA CYS A 77 -23.51 10.73 -24.42
C CYS A 77 -24.70 11.47 -25.08
N TRP A 78 -24.77 11.51 -26.41
CA TRP A 78 -25.87 12.15 -27.14
C TRP A 78 -27.17 11.33 -27.04
N ASP A 79 -27.07 10.03 -26.82
CA ASP A 79 -28.22 9.13 -26.62
C ASP A 79 -28.76 9.28 -25.19
N LEU A 80 -27.88 9.28 -24.20
CA LEU A 80 -28.20 9.55 -22.79
C LEU A 80 -28.83 10.92 -22.53
N ARG A 81 -28.51 11.92 -23.35
CA ARG A 81 -29.03 13.29 -23.24
C ARG A 81 -30.13 13.62 -24.22
N SER A 82 -30.53 12.67 -25.07
CA SER A 82 -31.50 12.89 -26.15
C SER A 82 -31.17 14.16 -26.95
N CYS A 83 -29.90 14.37 -27.31
CA CYS A 83 -29.48 15.56 -28.04
C CYS A 83 -30.08 15.54 -29.45
N PRO A 84 -30.63 16.66 -29.95
CA PRO A 84 -31.18 16.72 -31.31
C PRO A 84 -30.07 16.52 -32.35
N SER A 85 -30.40 15.89 -33.49
CA SER A 85 -29.46 15.53 -34.56
C SER A 85 -28.62 16.70 -35.06
N GLN A 86 -29.16 17.91 -35.03
CA GLN A 86 -28.45 19.14 -35.38
C GLN A 86 -27.28 19.46 -34.44
N THR A 87 -27.43 19.19 -33.13
CA THR A 87 -26.36 19.35 -32.13
C THR A 87 -25.36 18.19 -32.18
N GLN A 88 -25.80 17.00 -32.61
CA GLN A 88 -24.91 15.84 -32.77
C GLN A 88 -23.91 16.02 -33.92
N ALA A 89 -24.29 16.73 -34.99
CA ALA A 89 -23.42 16.98 -36.15
C ALA A 89 -22.22 17.88 -35.81
N GLY A 90 -22.40 18.83 -34.88
CA GLY A 90 -21.34 19.75 -34.43
C GLY A 90 -20.64 19.33 -33.14
N CYS A 91 -20.90 18.14 -32.60
CA CYS A 91 -20.39 17.74 -31.29
C CYS A 91 -18.93 17.25 -31.36
N PRO A 92 -17.98 17.91 -30.67
CA PRO A 92 -16.57 17.50 -30.67
C PRO A 92 -16.33 16.15 -29.98
N ALA A 93 -17.28 15.68 -29.15
CA ALA A 93 -17.21 14.33 -28.56
C ALA A 93 -17.45 13.22 -29.58
N ARG A 94 -18.14 13.50 -30.69
CA ARG A 94 -18.46 12.50 -31.73
C ARG A 94 -17.24 12.10 -32.55
N SER A 95 -16.30 13.02 -32.74
CA SER A 95 -15.05 12.74 -33.46
C SER A 95 -14.00 12.04 -32.59
N ARG A 96 -14.25 11.87 -31.28
CA ARG A 96 -13.31 11.28 -30.31
C ARG A 96 -14.01 10.28 -29.38
N PRO A 97 -14.31 9.06 -29.87
CA PRO A 97 -15.05 8.06 -29.08
C PRO A 97 -14.31 7.55 -27.84
N GLY A 98 -12.99 7.77 -27.74
CA GLY A 98 -12.18 7.40 -26.57
C GLY A 98 -12.06 8.47 -25.49
N VAL A 99 -12.67 9.65 -25.67
CA VAL A 99 -12.54 10.78 -24.74
C VAL A 99 -13.91 11.12 -24.17
N ALA A 100 -13.98 11.35 -22.85
CA ALA A 100 -15.22 11.75 -22.20
C ALA A 100 -15.76 13.05 -22.83
N CYS A 101 -17.08 13.10 -23.04
CA CYS A 101 -17.70 14.18 -23.83
C CYS A 101 -17.47 15.59 -23.26
N TRP A 102 -17.29 15.71 -21.95
CA TRP A 102 -17.02 16.98 -21.28
C TRP A 102 -15.59 17.49 -21.55
N ILE A 103 -14.61 16.59 -21.68
CA ILE A 103 -13.21 16.93 -22.04
C ILE A 103 -13.16 17.41 -23.49
N ALA A 104 -13.79 16.67 -24.40
CA ALA A 104 -13.84 17.05 -25.82
C ALA A 104 -14.52 18.41 -26.05
N ARG A 105 -15.57 18.72 -25.27
CA ARG A 105 -16.23 20.04 -25.31
C ARG A 105 -15.39 21.13 -24.64
N TYR A 106 -14.75 20.84 -23.51
CA TYR A 106 -13.87 21.80 -22.84
C TYR A 106 -12.71 22.24 -23.73
N GLU A 107 -12.08 21.29 -24.44
CA GLU A 107 -10.99 21.60 -25.37
C GLU A 107 -11.46 22.41 -26.60
N ALA A 108 -12.67 22.13 -27.12
CA ALA A 108 -13.19 22.81 -28.29
C ALA A 108 -13.77 24.21 -27.98
N GLU A 109 -14.42 24.38 -26.83
CA GLU A 109 -15.15 25.60 -26.46
C GLU A 109 -14.36 26.49 -25.47
N GLY A 110 -13.27 25.97 -24.88
CA GLY A 110 -12.47 26.65 -23.86
C GLY A 110 -13.18 26.88 -22.52
N LYS A 111 -14.45 26.49 -22.42
CA LYS A 111 -15.29 26.61 -21.23
C LYS A 111 -16.24 25.43 -21.13
N LEU A 112 -16.53 25.01 -19.91
CA LEU A 112 -17.50 23.94 -19.68
C LEU A 112 -18.92 24.50 -19.80
N PRO A 113 -19.76 24.01 -20.72
CA PRO A 113 -21.15 24.47 -20.80
C PRO A 113 -21.90 24.10 -19.52
N ALA A 114 -22.80 24.97 -19.06
CA ALA A 114 -23.62 24.70 -17.86
C ALA A 114 -24.41 23.39 -17.97
N ALA A 115 -24.78 23.01 -19.21
CA ALA A 115 -25.37 21.71 -19.50
C ALA A 115 -24.48 20.57 -18.99
N CYS A 116 -23.16 20.59 -19.24
CA CYS A 116 -22.22 19.55 -18.84
C CYS A 116 -22.00 19.49 -17.32
N ALA A 117 -22.11 20.61 -16.60
CA ALA A 117 -21.94 20.67 -15.15
C ALA A 117 -22.96 19.80 -14.39
N GLY A 118 -24.18 19.65 -14.91
CA GLY A 118 -25.22 18.78 -14.35
C GLY A 118 -25.25 17.35 -14.91
N CYS A 119 -24.24 16.94 -15.71
CA CYS A 119 -24.22 15.59 -16.27
C CYS A 119 -23.93 14.57 -15.18
N THR A 120 -24.70 13.48 -15.10
CA THR A 120 -24.38 12.34 -14.22
C THR A 120 -22.98 11.80 -14.47
N MET A 121 -22.56 11.69 -15.75
CA MET A 121 -21.19 11.32 -16.13
C MET A 121 -20.11 12.29 -15.63
N TYR A 122 -20.39 13.60 -15.60
CA TYR A 122 -19.43 14.60 -15.11
C TYR A 122 -19.39 14.60 -13.58
N VAL A 123 -20.54 14.51 -12.92
CA VAL A 123 -20.66 14.44 -11.46
C VAL A 123 -20.01 13.16 -10.93
N ALA A 124 -20.25 12.00 -11.54
CA ALA A 124 -19.62 10.74 -11.16
C ALA A 124 -18.10 10.79 -11.36
N ALA A 125 -17.62 11.39 -12.46
CA ALA A 125 -16.18 11.59 -12.69
C ALA A 125 -15.56 12.55 -11.65
N GLN A 126 -16.25 13.63 -11.29
CA GLN A 126 -15.80 14.58 -10.26
C GLN A 126 -15.79 13.94 -8.86
N GLN A 127 -16.77 13.11 -8.54
CA GLN A 127 -16.79 12.33 -7.29
C GLN A 127 -15.62 11.36 -7.24
N ALA A 128 -15.37 10.61 -8.31
CA ALA A 128 -14.22 9.69 -8.38
C ALA A 128 -12.86 10.41 -8.27
N MET A 129 -12.72 11.62 -8.83
CA MET A 129 -11.49 12.42 -8.72
C MET A 129 -11.36 13.14 -7.36
N GLY A 130 -12.48 13.46 -6.70
CA GLY A 130 -12.52 14.06 -5.37
C GLY A 130 -12.39 13.07 -4.21
N GLU A 131 -12.44 11.77 -4.50
CA GLU A 131 -12.50 10.70 -3.49
C GLU A 131 -11.21 9.87 -3.40
N PRO A 132 -10.18 10.40 -2.71
CA PRO A 132 -9.18 9.52 -2.08
C PRO A 132 -9.15 9.60 -0.55
N ALA A 133 -10.01 10.40 0.10
CA ALA A 133 -9.94 10.63 1.55
C ALA A 133 -11.08 9.98 2.37
N ALA A 134 -12.33 9.99 1.91
CA ALA A 134 -13.47 9.54 2.71
C ALA A 134 -13.63 8.00 2.73
N ALA A 135 -13.24 7.31 1.66
CA ALA A 135 -13.41 5.85 1.52
C ALA A 135 -12.51 5.00 2.43
N ARG A 136 -11.46 5.57 3.07
CA ARG A 136 -10.62 4.82 4.04
C ARG A 136 -11.25 4.68 5.43
N VAL A 137 -12.30 5.42 5.76
CA VAL A 137 -12.86 5.45 7.12
C VAL A 137 -14.01 4.43 7.31
N ALA A 138 -14.60 3.90 6.22
CA ALA A 138 -15.77 3.04 6.31
C ALA A 138 -15.48 1.52 6.37
N VAL A 139 -14.23 1.06 6.20
CA VAL A 139 -13.87 -0.38 6.20
C VAL A 139 -13.22 -0.76 7.54
N GLY A 140 -13.84 -0.39 8.66
CA GLY A 140 -13.29 -0.65 9.99
C GLY A 140 -14.28 -0.41 11.11
N ALA A 141 -15.41 -1.11 11.08
CA ALA A 141 -16.27 -1.23 12.26
C ALA A 141 -17.05 -2.57 12.17
N ASP A 142 -16.39 -3.64 12.59
CA ASP A 142 -17.00 -4.80 13.23
C ASP A 142 -16.18 -5.15 14.48
#